data_AF-A0A1B9I8L2-F1
#
_entry.id   AF-A0A1B9I8L2-F1
#
_cell.length_a   1.000
_cell.length_b   1.000
_cell.length_c   1.000
_cell.angle_alpha   90.00
_cell.angle_beta   90.00
_cell.angle_gamma   90.00
#
_symmetry.space_group_name_H-M   'P 1'
#
loop_
_entity.id
_entity.type
_entity.pdbx_description
1 polymer ?
#
loop_
_entity_poly.entity_id
_entity_poly.type
_entity_poly.pdbx_seq_one_letter_code
_entity_poly.pdbx_strand_id
1 'polypeptide(L)'
;MPMHKLRLRKKKDRVQVEAVNQVINIGGIRVQPRDIIIADSNGFVIVPRARAEEVAKVAKRIEESEDKIREMIENGLTLGEARSNSGYYLLTKKTIIMKDRFLDAFS
;
A
#
# COMPACT_ATOMS: atom_id res chain seq x y z
N MET A 1 -5.86 -6.68 30.12
CA MET A 1 -6.68 -7.70 29.41
C MET A 1 -5.82 -8.31 28.32
N PRO A 2 -5.49 -9.62 28.34
CA PRO A 2 -4.60 -10.17 27.31
C PRO A 2 -5.40 -10.50 26.05
N MET A 3 -5.09 -9.84 24.94
CA MET A 3 -5.56 -10.24 23.60
C MET A 3 -4.89 -11.55 23.21
N HIS A 4 -5.70 -12.53 22.84
CA HIS A 4 -5.27 -13.86 22.47
C HIS A 4 -4.41 -13.86 21.18
N LYS A 5 -3.36 -14.69 21.22
CA LYS A 5 -2.26 -14.79 20.25
C LYS A 5 -2.65 -15.75 19.11
N LEU A 6 -2.54 -15.30 17.85
CA LEU A 6 -2.79 -16.14 16.66
C LEU A 6 -1.70 -17.21 16.45
N ARG A 7 -2.08 -18.42 16.03
CA ARG A 7 -1.16 -19.45 15.52
C ARG A 7 -1.81 -20.28 14.40
N LEU A 8 -1.23 -20.24 13.19
CA LEU A 8 -1.53 -21.20 12.11
C LEU A 8 -0.32 -22.11 11.85
N ARG A 9 -0.54 -23.43 11.91
CA ARG A 9 0.39 -24.48 11.41
C ARG A 9 -0.44 -25.57 10.73
N LYS A 10 -0.24 -25.81 9.42
CA LYS A 10 -0.93 -26.90 8.69
C LYS A 10 -0.22 -28.25 8.88
N LYS A 11 -0.91 -29.15 9.58
CA LYS A 11 -1.04 -30.59 9.27
C LYS A 11 -2.56 -30.82 9.26
N LYS A 12 -3.08 -31.70 8.39
CA LYS A 12 -4.45 -31.76 7.82
C LYS A 12 -5.68 -31.46 8.72
N ASP A 13 -5.59 -31.42 10.05
CA ASP A 13 -6.72 -31.18 10.98
C ASP A 13 -6.44 -30.14 12.10
N ARG A 14 -5.64 -29.09 11.82
CA ARG A 14 -5.13 -28.16 12.88
C ARG A 14 -5.68 -26.74 12.86
N VAL A 15 -6.63 -26.42 11.98
CA VAL A 15 -7.17 -25.06 11.82
C VAL A 15 -8.66 -25.12 11.54
N GLN A 16 -9.40 -24.25 12.21
CA GLN A 16 -10.84 -24.08 12.07
C GLN A 16 -11.12 -22.60 11.77
N VAL A 17 -12.20 -22.33 11.04
CA VAL A 17 -12.65 -20.95 10.81
C VAL A 17 -13.23 -20.44 12.13
N GLU A 18 -12.58 -19.46 12.73
CA GLU A 18 -13.06 -18.83 13.96
C GLU A 18 -14.16 -17.80 13.65
N ALA A 19 -13.96 -16.96 12.63
CA ALA A 19 -14.91 -15.94 12.23
C ALA A 19 -14.72 -15.52 10.77
N VAL A 20 -15.75 -14.88 10.22
CA VAL A 20 -15.76 -14.28 8.87
C VAL A 20 -16.21 -12.83 9.00
N ASN A 21 -15.69 -11.95 8.12
CA ASN A 21 -15.97 -10.52 8.13
C ASN A 21 -15.69 -9.84 9.50
N GLN A 22 -14.63 -10.29 10.18
CA GLN A 22 -14.12 -9.63 11.37
C GLN A 22 -12.86 -8.84 11.05
N VAL A 23 -12.57 -7.87 11.91
CA VAL A 23 -11.29 -7.17 11.88
C VAL A 23 -10.17 -8.16 12.17
N ILE A 24 -9.11 -8.13 11.37
CA ILE A 24 -7.94 -8.98 11.57
C ILE A 24 -6.68 -8.14 11.69
N ASN A 25 -5.62 -8.75 12.22
CA ASN A 25 -4.29 -8.16 12.24
C ASN A 25 -3.35 -9.03 11.38
N ILE A 26 -2.71 -8.43 10.38
CA ILE A 26 -1.72 -9.07 9.53
C ILE A 26 -0.42 -8.27 9.64
N GLY A 27 0.63 -8.89 10.17
CA GLY A 27 1.95 -8.24 10.24
C GLY A 27 1.99 -6.95 11.07
N GLY A 28 1.11 -6.80 12.07
CA GLY A 28 0.97 -5.59 12.88
C GLY A 28 -0.04 -4.58 12.33
N ILE A 29 -0.58 -4.82 11.13
CA ILE A 29 -1.53 -3.92 10.47
C ILE A 29 -2.96 -4.40 10.71
N ARG A 30 -3.80 -3.49 11.19
CA ARG A 30 -5.25 -3.71 11.38
C ARG A 30 -5.97 -3.61 10.03
N VAL A 31 -6.71 -4.65 9.66
CA VAL A 31 -7.51 -4.70 8.43
C VAL A 31 -8.97 -4.86 8.79
N GLN A 32 -9.81 -3.96 8.29
CA GLN A 32 -11.25 -4.01 8.49
C GLN A 32 -11.95 -4.70 7.32
N PRO A 33 -13.13 -5.30 7.56
CA PRO A 33 -13.97 -5.76 6.47
C PRO A 33 -14.20 -4.66 5.44
N ARG A 34 -14.07 -5.02 4.16
CA ARG A 34 -14.23 -4.13 2.99
C ARG A 34 -13.09 -3.15 2.75
N ASP A 35 -11.99 -3.21 3.50
CA ASP A 35 -10.74 -2.60 3.05
C ASP A 35 -10.29 -3.24 1.74
N ILE A 36 -9.59 -2.44 0.93
CA ILE A 36 -9.17 -2.85 -0.41
C ILE A 36 -7.74 -3.37 -0.28
N ILE A 37 -7.51 -4.62 -0.71
CA ILE A 37 -6.18 -5.20 -0.77
C ILE A 37 -5.76 -5.24 -2.23
N ILE A 38 -4.59 -4.66 -2.53
CA ILE A 38 -3.98 -4.66 -3.86
C ILE A 38 -2.68 -5.45 -3.73
N ALA A 39 -2.46 -6.41 -4.61
CA ALA A 39 -1.28 -7.28 -4.58
C ALA A 39 -0.69 -7.47 -5.98
N ASP A 40 0.63 -7.47 -6.06
CA ASP A 40 1.42 -7.70 -7.26
C ASP A 40 2.58 -8.68 -6.96
N SER A 41 3.56 -8.77 -7.87
CA SER A 41 4.75 -9.60 -7.66
C SER A 41 5.73 -9.07 -6.60
N ASN A 42 5.59 -7.81 -6.17
CA ASN A 42 6.44 -7.18 -5.15
C ASN A 42 5.85 -7.32 -3.74
N GLY A 43 4.53 -7.53 -3.63
CA GLY A 43 3.85 -7.75 -2.35
C GLY A 43 2.40 -7.30 -2.39
N PHE A 44 1.91 -6.78 -1.26
CA PHE A 44 0.56 -6.24 -1.17
C PHE A 44 0.50 -4.98 -0.30
N VAL A 45 -0.53 -4.19 -0.53
CA VAL A 45 -0.89 -3.02 0.26
C VAL A 45 -2.36 -3.09 0.66
N ILE A 46 -2.67 -2.54 1.84
CA ILE A 46 -4.03 -2.41 2.34
C ILE A 46 -4.42 -0.94 2.25
N VAL A 47 -5.54 -0.66 1.58
CA VAL A 47 -6.11 0.67 1.45
C VAL A 47 -7.41 0.72 2.26
N PRO A 48 -7.47 1.53 3.32
CA PRO A 48 -8.67 1.74 4.09
C PRO A 48 -9.81 2.22 3.21
N ARG A 49 -10.97 1.58 3.34
CA ARG A 49 -12.13 1.91 2.50
C ARG A 49 -12.50 3.40 2.58
N ALA A 50 -12.40 3.99 3.76
CA ALA A 50 -12.71 5.40 4.00
C ALA A 50 -11.79 6.38 3.25
N ARG A 51 -10.59 5.93 2.84
CA ARG A 51 -9.60 6.76 2.14
C ARG A 51 -9.33 6.30 0.71
N ALA A 52 -10.08 5.32 0.21
CA ALA A 52 -9.87 4.73 -1.10
C ALA A 52 -9.85 5.79 -2.22
N GLU A 53 -10.75 6.76 -2.19
CA GLU A 53 -10.82 7.82 -3.20
C GLU A 53 -9.61 8.77 -3.16
N GLU A 54 -9.15 9.15 -1.95
CA GLU A 54 -7.95 9.97 -1.78
C GLU A 54 -6.71 9.25 -2.32
N VAL A 55 -6.56 7.98 -1.95
CA VAL A 55 -5.46 7.13 -2.40
C VAL A 55 -5.48 6.96 -3.91
N ALA A 56 -6.64 6.70 -4.51
CA ALA A 56 -6.78 6.58 -5.97
C ALA A 56 -6.39 7.88 -6.70
N LYS A 57 -6.83 9.05 -6.20
CA LYS A 57 -6.45 10.35 -6.77
C LYS A 57 -4.94 10.59 -6.69
N VAL A 58 -4.30 10.16 -5.61
CA VAL A 58 -2.86 10.31 -5.44
C VAL A 58 -2.10 9.34 -6.36
N ALA A 59 -2.51 8.07 -6.41
CA ALA A 59 -1.93 7.06 -7.29
C ALA A 59 -1.98 7.50 -8.76
N LYS A 60 -3.13 8.00 -9.22
CA LYS A 60 -3.28 8.50 -10.60
C LYS A 60 -2.30 9.63 -10.94
N ARG A 61 -2.09 10.59 -10.03
CA ARG A 61 -1.11 11.67 -10.25
C ARG A 61 0.34 11.17 -10.29
N ILE A 62 0.64 10.12 -9.54
CA ILE A 62 1.96 9.49 -9.56
C ILE A 62 2.16 8.81 -10.92
N GLU A 63 1.19 8.01 -11.36
CA GLU A 63 1.19 7.34 -12.68
C GLU A 63 1.37 8.34 -13.82
N GLU A 64 0.56 9.40 -13.87
CA GLU A 64 0.69 10.48 -14.87
C GLU A 64 2.08 11.16 -14.87
N SER A 65 2.74 11.22 -13.71
CA SER A 65 4.08 11.78 -13.60
C SER A 65 5.14 10.78 -14.07
N GLU A 66 4.97 9.49 -13.78
CA GLU A 66 5.86 8.42 -14.22
C GLU A 66 5.79 8.21 -15.73
N ASP A 67 4.62 8.36 -16.34
CA ASP A 67 4.45 8.28 -17.79
C ASP A 67 5.21 9.39 -18.51
N LYS A 68 5.16 10.63 -18.01
CA LYS A 68 5.96 11.74 -18.56
C LYS A 68 7.46 11.48 -18.44
N ILE A 69 7.91 10.88 -17.34
CA ILE A 69 9.32 10.51 -17.16
C ILE A 69 9.71 9.44 -18.19
N ARG A 70 8.83 8.45 -18.43
CA ARG A 70 9.07 7.40 -19.42
C ARG A 70 9.17 7.99 -20.83
N GLU A 71 8.27 8.90 -21.18
CA GLU A 71 8.31 9.62 -22.47
C GLU A 71 9.61 10.41 -22.64
N MET A 72 10.08 11.12 -21.61
CA MET A 72 11.37 11.84 -21.67
C MET A 72 12.55 10.90 -21.91
N ILE A 73 12.55 9.72 -21.28
CA ILE A 73 13.60 8.72 -21.45
C ILE A 73 13.56 8.12 -22.85
N GLU A 74 12.38 7.80 -23.37
CA GLU A 74 12.20 7.30 -24.74
C GLU A 74 12.67 8.33 -25.79
N ASN A 75 12.53 9.63 -25.49
CA ASN A 75 13.02 10.73 -26.32
C ASN A 75 14.52 11.04 -26.12
N GLY A 76 15.26 10.20 -25.38
CA GLY A 76 16.73 10.25 -25.30
C GLY A 76 17.31 11.01 -24.11
N LEU A 77 16.48 11.50 -23.17
CA LEU A 77 17.00 12.02 -21.90
C LEU A 77 17.48 10.86 -21.01
N THR A 78 18.52 11.11 -20.24
CA THR A 78 18.92 10.15 -19.20
C THR A 78 17.90 10.12 -18.06
N LEU A 79 17.82 9.00 -17.32
CA LEU A 79 16.93 8.87 -16.16
C LEU A 79 17.18 9.97 -15.10
N GLY A 80 18.43 10.41 -14.95
CA GLY A 80 18.80 11.49 -14.01
C GLY A 80 18.22 12.85 -14.42
N GLU A 81 18.29 13.18 -15.70
CA GLU A 81 17.73 14.42 -16.25
C GLU A 81 16.20 14.41 -16.23
N ALA A 82 15.59 13.30 -16.67
CA ALA A 82 14.13 13.13 -16.66
C ALA A 82 13.53 13.24 -15.24
N ARG A 83 14.19 12.65 -14.23
CA ARG A 83 13.78 12.76 -12.82
C ARG A 83 13.96 14.16 -12.23
N SER A 84 15.02 14.87 -12.64
CA SER A 84 15.28 16.24 -12.17
C SER A 84 14.26 17.21 -12.74
N ASN A 85 13.91 17.06 -14.02
CA ASN A 85 12.93 17.89 -14.71
C ASN A 85 11.48 17.65 -14.26
N SER A 86 11.18 16.48 -13.69
CA SER A 86 9.83 16.09 -13.26
C SER A 86 9.55 16.28 -11.76
N GLY A 87 10.54 16.69 -10.96
CA GLY A 87 10.38 16.85 -9.51
C GLY A 87 10.10 15.52 -8.77
N TYR A 88 10.54 14.38 -9.33
CA TYR A 88 10.24 13.02 -8.86
C TYR A 88 10.52 12.79 -7.36
N TYR A 89 11.53 13.48 -6.82
CA TYR A 89 11.92 13.40 -5.40
C TYR A 89 10.80 13.86 -4.43
N LEU A 90 9.81 14.62 -4.92
CA LEU A 90 8.66 15.06 -4.12
C LEU A 90 7.54 14.00 -4.08
N LEU A 91 7.45 13.13 -5.09
CA LEU A 91 6.43 12.07 -5.17
C LEU A 91 6.73 10.95 -4.17
N THR A 92 7.99 10.53 -4.08
CA THR A 92 8.45 9.51 -3.12
C THR A 92 8.30 9.97 -1.67
N LYS A 93 8.54 11.25 -1.35
CA LYS A 93 8.28 11.80 -0.01
C LYS A 93 6.81 11.79 0.38
N LYS A 94 5.89 12.03 -0.57
CA LYS A 94 4.45 11.99 -0.28
C LYS A 94 3.98 10.57 0.03
N THR A 95 4.54 9.57 -0.64
CA THR A 95 4.31 8.14 -0.37
C THR A 95 4.89 7.69 0.97
N ILE A 96 6.05 8.22 1.39
CA ILE A 96 6.62 7.97 2.74
C ILE A 96 5.77 8.64 3.84
N ILE A 97 5.34 9.89 3.63
CA ILE A 97 4.44 10.60 4.57
C ILE A 97 3.07 9.89 4.67
N MET A 98 2.62 9.23 3.60
CA MET A 98 1.46 8.34 3.68
C MET A 98 1.75 7.14 4.58
N LYS A 99 2.90 6.46 4.43
CA LYS A 99 3.30 5.36 5.33
C LYS A 99 3.20 5.76 6.82
N ASP A 100 3.72 6.94 7.18
CA ASP A 100 3.72 7.42 8.58
C ASP A 100 2.32 7.84 9.05
N ARG A 101 1.57 8.64 8.27
CA ARG A 101 0.20 9.03 8.65
C ARG A 101 -0.81 7.89 8.64
N PHE A 102 -0.56 6.85 7.87
CA PHE A 102 -1.40 5.66 7.91
C PHE A 102 -1.09 4.85 9.17
N LEU A 103 0.19 4.63 9.54
CA LEU A 103 0.56 3.93 10.79
C LEU A 103 -0.04 4.59 12.05
N ASP A 104 -0.03 5.93 12.13
CA ASP A 104 -0.59 6.65 13.27
C ASP A 104 -2.13 6.54 13.37
N ALA A 105 -2.82 6.34 12.25
CA ALA A 105 -4.28 6.16 12.21
C ALA A 105 -4.74 4.73 12.56
N PHE A 106 -3.80 3.81 12.81
CA PHE A 106 -4.07 2.42 13.18
C PHE A 106 -3.66 2.07 14.62
N SER A 107 -3.18 3.04 15.41
CA SER A 107 -2.96 2.86 16.84
C SER A 107 -4.23 3.09 17.68
#